data_AF-A0A537J7D6-F1
#
_entry.id   AF-A0A537J7D6-F1
#
_cell.length_a   1.000
_cell.length_b   1.000
_cell.length_c   1.000
_cell.angle_alpha   90.00
_cell.angle_beta   90.00
_cell.angle_gamma   90.00
#
_symmetry.space_group_name_H-M   'P 1'
#
loop_
_entity.id
_entity.type
_entity.pdbx_description
1 polymer ?
#
loop_
_entity_poly.entity_id
_entity_poly.type
_entity_poly.pdbx_seq_one_letter_code
_entity_poly.pdbx_strand_id
1 'polypeptide(L)'
;MEEAAGEQGVRFSGELRTRPRHDAADGEPVEAGSPIQICLLGPFRILKRGHLTVLRNGGKAEALLMNLAISSIRHRNGAPRAELVTALWPDCANELAGQSLNTLVFAVHRQLGDAVGGAAPILNSAGNYRLNAEAGVGVDVASYDYLARKGER
;
A
#
# COMPACT_ATOMS: atom_id res chain seq x y z
N MET A 1 -31.16 -59.99 -27.51
CA MET A 1 -31.32 -59.96 -26.05
C MET A 1 -29.92 -59.77 -25.49
N GLU A 2 -29.50 -58.66 -24.94
CA GLU A 2 -30.13 -57.43 -24.44
C GLU A 2 -28.90 -56.55 -24.08
N GLU A 3 -28.62 -55.48 -24.83
CA GLU A 3 -28.82 -54.07 -24.45
C GLU A 3 -27.94 -53.53 -23.28
N ALA A 4 -27.13 -52.51 -23.62
CA ALA A 4 -26.60 -51.38 -22.81
C ALA A 4 -25.79 -51.68 -21.52
N ALA A 5 -24.85 -50.87 -21.01
CA ALA A 5 -24.35 -49.51 -21.20
C ALA A 5 -22.87 -49.55 -20.74
N GLY A 6 -21.91 -48.77 -21.24
CA GLY A 6 -21.88 -47.31 -21.18
C GLY A 6 -21.11 -46.82 -19.94
N GLU A 7 -19.77 -46.90 -19.94
CA GLU A 7 -18.94 -46.11 -19.01
C GLU A 7 -17.71 -45.56 -19.75
N GLN A 8 -17.83 -44.29 -20.16
CA GLN A 8 -16.71 -43.50 -20.64
C GLN A 8 -15.88 -43.06 -19.44
N GLY A 9 -14.73 -43.71 -19.23
CA GLY A 9 -13.70 -43.24 -18.31
C GLY A 9 -13.07 -41.95 -18.85
N VAL A 10 -13.58 -40.80 -18.40
CA VAL A 10 -12.96 -39.49 -18.65
C VAL A 10 -11.62 -39.47 -17.93
N ARG A 11 -10.53 -39.57 -18.70
CA ARG A 11 -9.18 -39.27 -18.24
C ARG A 11 -9.11 -37.78 -17.92
N PHE A 12 -9.06 -37.43 -16.63
CA PHE A 12 -8.68 -36.11 -16.17
C PHE A 12 -7.19 -35.91 -16.48
N SER A 13 -6.89 -35.45 -17.70
CA SER A 13 -5.61 -34.85 -18.03
C SER A 13 -5.61 -33.47 -17.37
N GLY A 14 -5.08 -33.40 -16.15
CA GLY A 14 -4.84 -32.15 -15.43
C GLY A 14 -3.73 -31.37 -16.12
N GLU A 15 -4.03 -30.73 -17.25
CA GLU A 15 -3.18 -29.70 -17.80
C GLU A 15 -3.21 -28.51 -16.83
N LEU A 16 -2.14 -28.34 -16.06
CA LEU A 16 -1.85 -27.07 -15.43
C LEU A 16 -1.79 -26.02 -16.53
N ARG A 17 -2.88 -25.28 -16.70
CA ARG A 17 -2.88 -24.01 -17.42
C ARG A 17 -2.00 -23.06 -16.63
N THR A 18 -0.70 -23.09 -16.91
CA THR A 18 0.23 -22.03 -16.62
C THR A 18 -0.31 -20.79 -17.32
N ARG A 19 -1.00 -19.94 -16.55
CA ARG A 19 -1.31 -18.58 -17.01
C ARG A 19 0.03 -17.92 -17.34
N PRO A 20 0.18 -17.33 -18.54
CA PRO A 20 1.41 -16.65 -18.88
C PRO A 20 1.68 -15.56 -17.84
N ARG A 21 2.89 -15.58 -17.27
CA ARG A 21 3.42 -14.43 -16.53
C ARG A 21 3.39 -13.25 -17.50
N HIS A 22 2.74 -12.19 -17.07
CA HIS A 22 2.68 -10.91 -17.77
C HIS A 22 4.05 -10.24 -17.61
N ASP A 23 5.05 -10.74 -18.34
CA ASP A 23 6.36 -10.12 -18.47
C ASP A 23 6.26 -9.04 -19.57
N ALA A 24 6.34 -7.78 -19.12
CA ALA A 24 6.87 -6.60 -19.79
C ALA A 24 6.74 -6.49 -21.33
N ALA A 25 5.70 -5.80 -21.80
CA ALA A 25 5.77 -4.77 -22.83
C ALA A 25 4.38 -4.12 -22.99
N ASP A 26 4.36 -2.80 -23.21
CA ASP A 26 3.18 -1.99 -23.55
C ASP A 26 2.21 -1.70 -22.39
N GLY A 27 2.71 -0.95 -21.41
CA GLY A 27 1.87 -0.28 -20.42
C GLY A 27 1.10 0.87 -21.06
N GLU A 28 -0.09 0.61 -21.58
CA GLU A 28 -1.12 1.64 -21.60
C GLU A 28 -1.27 2.24 -20.19
N PRO A 29 -1.53 3.55 -20.04
CA PRO A 29 -1.72 4.15 -18.73
C PRO A 29 -2.97 3.54 -18.09
N VAL A 30 -2.75 2.50 -17.28
CA VAL A 30 -3.71 1.95 -16.34
C VAL A 30 -4.31 3.14 -15.60
N GLU A 31 -5.63 3.31 -15.71
CA GLU A 31 -6.45 4.34 -15.03
C GLU A 31 -5.71 4.93 -13.83
N ALA A 32 -5.24 6.17 -13.99
CA ALA A 32 -4.10 6.71 -13.25
C ALA A 32 -4.21 6.42 -11.74
N GLY A 33 -3.54 5.35 -11.31
CA GLY A 33 -3.37 5.04 -9.91
C GLY A 33 -2.77 6.25 -9.20
N SER A 34 -3.09 6.41 -7.92
CA SER A 34 -2.54 7.49 -7.10
C SER A 34 -1.03 7.67 -7.35
N PRO A 35 -0.53 8.90 -7.61
CA PRO A 35 0.87 9.17 -7.92
C PRO A 35 1.87 8.54 -6.94
N ILE A 36 1.46 8.38 -5.68
CA ILE A 36 2.10 7.49 -4.72
C ILE A 36 1.09 6.41 -4.34
N GLN A 37 1.50 5.15 -4.40
CA GLN A 37 0.69 4.02 -3.94
C GLN A 37 1.46 3.22 -2.89
N ILE A 38 0.86 3.04 -1.73
CA ILE A 38 1.36 2.16 -0.66
C ILE A 38 0.64 0.83 -0.81
N CYS A 39 1.41 -0.23 -1.00
CA CYS A 39 0.89 -1.57 -1.21
C CYS A 39 1.08 -2.43 0.05
N LEU A 40 -0.03 -2.88 0.62
CA LEU A 40 -0.11 -3.77 1.78
C LEU A 40 -0.72 -5.14 1.45
N LEU A 41 -1.33 -5.30 0.26
CA LEU A 41 -1.85 -6.59 -0.21
C LEU A 41 -0.70 -7.45 -0.74
N GLY A 42 0.06 -8.03 0.18
CA GLY A 42 1.27 -8.80 -0.09
C GLY A 42 2.49 -8.15 0.56
N PRO A 43 3.71 -8.33 0.02
CA PRO A 43 4.90 -7.66 0.52
C PRO A 43 4.72 -6.14 0.47
N PHE A 44 5.18 -5.47 1.54
CA PHE A 44 5.17 -4.00 1.62
C PHE A 44 5.95 -3.41 0.45
N ARG A 45 5.30 -2.57 -0.34
CA ARG A 45 5.89 -1.89 -1.50
C ARG A 45 5.38 -0.47 -1.61
N ILE A 46 6.19 0.40 -2.19
CA ILE A 46 5.80 1.77 -2.53
C ILE A 46 5.98 1.94 -4.02
N LEU A 47 4.91 2.32 -4.71
CA LEU A 47 4.94 2.68 -6.11
C LEU A 47 4.90 4.20 -6.22
N LYS A 48 5.79 4.74 -7.03
CA LYS A 48 5.87 6.16 -7.37
C LYS A 48 5.60 6.27 -8.86
N ARG A 49 4.44 6.81 -9.24
CA ARG A 49 3.96 6.85 -10.64
C ARG A 49 4.06 5.45 -11.29
N GLY A 50 3.58 4.43 -10.59
CA GLY A 50 3.64 3.03 -11.02
C GLY A 50 4.99 2.31 -10.86
N HIS A 51 6.08 3.01 -10.54
CA HIS A 51 7.42 2.40 -10.43
C HIS A 51 7.77 2.06 -8.98
N LEU A 52 8.28 0.84 -8.76
CA LEU A 52 8.73 0.41 -7.42
C LEU A 52 9.87 1.32 -6.93
N THR A 53 9.69 1.88 -5.74
CA THR A 53 10.63 2.80 -5.10
C THR A 53 11.04 2.28 -3.74
N VAL A 54 12.36 2.24 -3.49
CA VAL A 54 12.94 1.91 -2.19
C VAL A 54 13.23 3.20 -1.43
N LEU A 55 12.81 3.28 -0.16
CA LEU A 55 13.08 4.42 0.69
C LEU A 55 14.50 4.32 1.28
N ARG A 56 15.27 5.41 1.19
CA ARG A 56 16.70 5.40 1.62
C ARG A 56 16.91 5.39 3.13
N ASN A 57 15.85 5.55 3.93
CA ASN A 57 15.92 5.69 5.39
C ASN A 57 15.73 4.36 6.15
N GLY A 58 15.88 3.22 5.47
CA GLY A 58 15.69 1.90 6.05
C GLY A 58 14.26 1.64 6.54
N GLY A 59 14.06 0.51 7.21
CA GLY A 59 12.73 0.01 7.60
C GLY A 59 11.89 0.94 8.49
N LYS A 60 12.44 2.04 9.04
CA LYS A 60 11.64 3.01 9.81
C LYS A 60 10.71 3.86 8.94
N ALA A 61 11.15 4.27 7.75
CA ALA A 61 10.29 5.04 6.85
C ALA A 61 9.14 4.17 6.32
N GLU A 62 9.45 2.90 6.02
CA GLU A 62 8.47 1.89 5.66
C GLU A 62 7.50 1.62 6.81
N ALA A 63 8.01 1.41 8.03
CA ALA A 63 7.18 1.21 9.22
C ALA A 63 6.28 2.42 9.50
N LEU A 64 6.76 3.65 9.30
CA LEU A 64 5.94 4.86 9.45
C LEU A 64 4.78 4.83 8.45
N LEU A 65 5.08 4.62 7.16
CA LEU A 65 4.05 4.58 6.12
C LEU A 65 3.07 3.42 6.31
N MET A 66 3.54 2.25 6.76
CA MET A 66 2.71 1.12 7.10
C MET A 66 1.76 1.44 8.27
N ASN A 67 2.28 2.04 9.36
CA ASN A 67 1.45 2.45 10.48
C ASN A 67 0.40 3.49 10.07
N LEU A 68 0.77 4.45 9.22
CA LEU A 68 -0.16 5.46 8.70
C LEU A 68 -1.22 4.85 7.76
N ALA A 69 -0.84 3.89 6.92
CA ALA A 69 -1.74 3.21 6.01
C ALA A 69 -2.73 2.28 6.73
N ILE A 70 -2.30 1.61 7.81
CA ILE A 70 -3.18 0.83 8.67
C ILE A 70 -4.10 1.76 9.48
N SER A 71 -3.54 2.85 10.01
CA SER A 71 -4.30 3.83 10.77
C SER A 71 -5.35 4.54 9.92
N SER A 72 -5.09 4.81 8.64
CA SER A 72 -6.09 5.44 7.76
C SER A 72 -7.34 4.58 7.54
N ILE A 73 -7.24 3.26 7.69
CA ILE A 73 -8.37 2.32 7.64
C ILE A 73 -9.20 2.41 8.93
N ARG A 74 -8.54 2.57 10.08
CA ARG A 74 -9.16 2.57 11.42
C ARG A 74 -9.64 3.96 11.87
N HIS A 75 -8.93 5.00 11.48
CA HIS A 75 -9.06 6.37 11.99
C HIS A 75 -8.98 7.37 10.83
N ARG A 76 -10.09 8.07 10.55
CA ARG A 76 -10.10 9.13 9.51
C ARG A 76 -9.12 10.27 9.80
N ASN A 77 -8.87 10.55 11.09
CA ASN A 77 -8.06 11.70 11.50
C ASN A 77 -6.55 11.40 11.49
N GLY A 78 -6.15 10.15 11.24
CA GLY A 78 -4.77 9.70 11.30
C GLY A 78 -4.34 9.18 12.67
N ALA A 79 -3.05 8.89 12.77
CA ALA A 79 -2.42 8.33 13.96
C ALA A 79 -1.84 9.42 14.86
N PRO A 80 -2.10 9.40 16.18
CA PRO A 80 -1.51 10.35 17.11
C PRO A 80 0.01 10.17 17.21
N ARG A 81 0.74 11.28 17.40
CA ARG A 81 2.20 11.30 17.52
C ARG A 81 2.74 10.28 18.52
N ALA A 82 2.10 10.18 19.69
CA ALA A 82 2.53 9.28 20.74
C ALA A 82 2.49 7.81 20.29
N GLU A 83 1.42 7.42 19.59
CA GLU A 83 1.25 6.04 19.11
C GLU A 83 2.27 5.70 18.02
N LEU A 84 2.55 6.64 17.11
CA LEU A 84 3.60 6.47 16.10
C LEU A 84 5.00 6.37 16.72
N VAL A 85 5.29 7.21 17.72
CA VAL A 85 6.56 7.18 18.45
C VAL A 85 6.74 5.84 19.15
N THR A 86 5.73 5.35 19.86
CA THR A 86 5.77 4.05 20.54
C THR A 86 5.93 2.90 19.56
N ALA A 87 5.23 2.93 18.42
CA ALA A 87 5.33 1.88 17.39
C ALA A 87 6.70 1.86 16.70
N LEU A 88 7.31 3.04 16.48
CA LEU A 88 8.57 3.15 15.75
C LEU A 88 9.79 3.06 16.68
N TRP A 89 9.70 3.49 17.93
CA TRP A 89 10.83 3.55 18.87
C TRP A 89 10.36 3.19 20.29
N PRO A 90 10.04 1.91 20.55
CA PRO A 90 9.51 1.50 21.85
C PRO A 90 10.47 1.79 23.02
N ASP A 91 11.78 1.72 22.77
CA ASP A 91 12.81 1.80 23.83
C ASP A 91 13.46 3.20 23.96
N CYS A 92 12.90 4.23 23.31
CA CYS A 92 13.55 5.54 23.19
C CYS A 92 12.77 6.64 23.93
N ALA A 93 13.50 7.60 24.52
CA ALA A 93 12.89 8.72 25.23
C ALA A 93 11.97 9.55 24.29
N ASN A 94 10.80 9.94 24.79
CA ASN A 94 9.72 10.56 24.00
C ASN A 94 10.15 11.85 23.27
N GLU A 95 11.02 12.66 23.85
CA GLU A 95 11.49 13.88 23.17
C GLU A 95 12.37 13.56 21.95
N LEU A 96 13.30 12.62 22.10
CA LEU A 96 14.24 12.22 21.04
C LEU A 96 13.53 11.49 19.91
N ALA A 97 12.64 10.56 20.24
CA ALA A 97 11.81 9.86 19.25
C ALA A 97 10.87 10.83 18.51
N GLY A 98 10.39 11.84 19.22
CA GLY A 98 9.59 12.91 18.67
C GLY A 98 10.31 13.78 17.64
N GLN A 99 11.56 14.15 17.91
CA GLN A 99 12.40 14.85 16.91
C GLN A 99 12.71 13.95 15.71
N SER A 100 13.02 12.67 15.99
CA SER A 100 13.30 11.65 14.97
C SER A 100 12.12 11.44 14.03
N LEU A 101 10.89 11.48 14.54
CA LEU A 101 9.68 11.40 13.74
C LEU A 101 9.57 12.57 12.75
N ASN A 102 9.84 13.80 13.19
CA ASN A 102 9.78 14.96 12.29
C ASN A 102 10.84 14.87 11.19
N THR A 103 12.06 14.45 11.52
CA THR A 103 13.12 14.20 10.55
C THR A 103 12.72 13.10 9.56
N LEU A 104 12.10 12.02 10.05
CA LEU A 104 11.64 10.92 9.22
C LEU A 104 10.53 11.35 8.25
N VAL A 105 9.55 12.13 8.73
CA VAL A 105 8.48 12.70 7.90
C VAL A 105 9.06 13.61 6.82
N PHE A 106 10.01 14.48 7.18
CA PHE A 106 10.68 15.34 6.21
C PHE A 106 11.46 14.55 5.16
N ALA A 107 12.13 13.47 5.57
CA ALA A 107 12.85 12.60 4.64
C ALA A 107 11.89 11.88 3.66
N VAL A 108 10.73 11.42 4.14
CA VAL A 108 9.67 10.87 3.29
C VAL A 108 9.17 11.92 2.29
N HIS A 109 8.93 13.15 2.75
CA HIS A 109 8.53 14.25 1.87
C HIS A 109 9.56 14.51 0.78
N ARG A 110 10.85 14.52 1.10
CA ARG A 110 11.92 14.70 0.11
C ARG A 110 11.99 13.57 -0.93
N GLN A 111 11.63 12.34 -0.55
CA GLN A 111 11.72 11.17 -1.45
C GLN A 111 10.49 11.01 -2.36
N LEU A 112 9.32 11.40 -1.84
CA LEU A 112 8.04 11.15 -2.51
C LEU A 112 7.34 12.42 -2.99
N GLY A 113 7.70 13.60 -2.46
CA GLY A 113 6.99 14.87 -2.72
C GLY A 113 6.98 15.28 -4.19
N ASP A 114 8.01 14.96 -4.96
CA ASP A 114 8.06 15.21 -6.41
C ASP A 114 7.00 14.42 -7.19
N ALA A 115 6.57 13.26 -6.70
CA ALA A 115 5.50 12.49 -7.34
C ALA A 115 4.14 13.19 -7.26
N VAL A 116 3.92 13.94 -6.18
CA VAL A 116 2.67 14.66 -5.85
C VAL A 116 2.79 16.17 -6.07
N GLY A 117 3.66 16.60 -6.99
CA GLY A 117 3.77 18.01 -7.38
C GLY A 117 4.32 18.94 -6.29
N GLY A 118 5.12 18.39 -5.36
CA GLY A 118 5.72 19.12 -4.24
C GLY A 118 4.85 19.15 -2.98
N ALA A 119 3.59 18.70 -3.05
CA ALA A 119 2.73 18.57 -1.88
C ALA A 119 3.33 17.59 -0.84
N ALA A 120 2.92 17.72 0.42
CA ALA A 120 3.37 16.83 1.49
C ALA A 120 2.61 15.48 1.45
N PRO A 121 3.29 14.32 1.28
CA PRO A 121 2.66 13.00 1.30
C PRO A 121 2.06 12.63 2.67
N ILE A 122 2.58 13.23 3.74
CA ILE A 122 2.11 13.05 5.11
C ILE A 122 1.73 14.43 5.64
N LEU A 123 0.51 14.54 6.18
CA LEU A 123 0.01 15.73 6.85
C LEU A 123 0.12 15.54 8.36
N ASN A 124 0.49 16.62 9.07
CA ASN A 124 0.32 16.72 10.52
C ASN A 124 -0.78 17.74 10.81
N SER A 125 -1.79 17.34 11.57
CA SER A 125 -2.88 18.21 12.02
C SER A 125 -3.14 17.97 13.50
N ALA A 126 -2.90 19.00 14.33
CA ALA A 126 -3.08 18.95 15.78
C ALA A 126 -2.37 17.75 16.45
N GLY A 127 -1.20 17.34 15.95
CA GLY A 127 -0.44 16.22 16.50
C GLY A 127 -0.87 14.83 15.99
N ASN A 128 -1.84 14.76 15.07
CA ASN A 128 -2.19 13.55 14.34
C ASN A 128 -1.55 13.57 12.95
N TYR A 129 -0.91 12.46 12.59
CA TYR A 129 -0.28 12.27 11.28
C TYR A 129 -1.16 11.40 10.41
N ARG A 130 -1.34 11.80 9.15
CA ARG A 130 -2.11 11.02 8.16
C ARG A 130 -1.47 11.07 6.78
N LEU A 131 -1.77 10.08 5.96
CA LEU A 131 -1.45 10.12 4.53
C LEU A 131 -2.28 11.20 3.85
N ASN A 132 -1.67 11.90 2.90
CA ASN A 132 -2.34 12.93 2.13
C ASN A 132 -3.04 12.34 0.90
N ALA A 133 -4.25 11.81 1.11
CA ALA A 133 -5.06 11.26 0.03
C ALA A 133 -5.39 12.31 -1.05
N GLU A 134 -5.60 13.57 -0.66
CA GLU A 134 -5.92 14.68 -1.55
C GLU A 134 -4.74 15.02 -2.49
N ALA A 135 -3.50 14.88 -2.02
CA ALA A 135 -2.31 15.02 -2.86
C ALA A 135 -2.05 13.81 -3.77
N GLY A 136 -2.86 12.75 -3.69
CA GLY A 136 -2.69 11.55 -4.48
C GLY A 136 -1.79 10.49 -3.83
N VAL A 137 -1.83 10.38 -2.50
CA VAL A 137 -1.29 9.22 -1.78
C VAL A 137 -2.39 8.17 -1.56
N GLY A 138 -2.30 7.07 -2.30
CA GLY A 138 -3.23 5.95 -2.21
C GLY A 138 -2.72 4.78 -1.38
N VAL A 139 -3.64 3.96 -0.87
CA VAL A 139 -3.37 2.69 -0.20
C VAL A 139 -4.17 1.61 -0.91
N ASP A 140 -3.53 0.53 -1.35
CA ASP A 140 -4.19 -0.53 -2.12
C ASP A 140 -5.36 -1.22 -1.39
N VAL A 141 -5.23 -1.42 -0.08
CA VAL A 141 -6.30 -1.98 0.77
C VAL A 141 -7.54 -1.07 0.77
N ALA A 142 -7.35 0.25 0.80
CA ALA A 142 -8.47 1.19 0.75
C ALA A 142 -9.16 1.17 -0.62
N SER A 143 -8.39 1.07 -1.71
CA SER A 143 -8.94 0.90 -3.05
C SER A 143 -9.70 -0.43 -3.20
N TYR A 144 -9.17 -1.51 -2.63
CA TYR A 144 -9.83 -2.82 -2.62
C TYR A 144 -11.16 -2.80 -1.86
N ASP A 145 -11.18 -2.26 -0.63
CA ASP A 145 -12.39 -2.15 0.20
C ASP A 145 -13.49 -1.33 -0.51
N TYR A 146 -13.10 -0.24 -1.19
CA TYR A 146 -14.02 0.54 -2.01
C TYR A 146 -14.62 -0.26 -3.17
N LEU A 147 -13.77 -0.98 -3.94
CA LEU A 147 -14.22 -1.79 -5.07
C LEU A 147 -15.08 -2.98 -4.63
N ALA A 148 -14.74 -3.64 -3.53
CA ALA A 148 -15.51 -4.74 -2.96
C ALA A 148 -16.95 -4.28 -2.61
N ARG A 149 -17.08 -3.17 -1.87
CA ARG A 149 -18.40 -2.60 -1.53
C ARG A 149 -19.21 -2.15 -2.74
N LYS A 150 -18.53 -1.70 -3.80
CA LYS A 150 -19.20 -1.32 -5.05
C LYS A 150 -19.74 -2.54 -5.79
N GLY A 151 -19.02 -3.67 -5.76
CA GLY A 151 -19.42 -4.92 -6.41
C GLY A 151 -20.50 -5.71 -5.67
N GLU A 152 -20.74 -5.43 -4.38
CA GLU A 152 -21.83 -6.01 -3.59
C GLU A 152 -23.20 -5.35 -3.85
N ARG A 153 -23.25 -4.25 -4.62
CA ARG A 153 -24.47 -3.55 -5.01
C ARG A 153 -24.91 -3.93 -6.41
#